data_AF-A0A1Q2CSI1-F1
#
_entry.id   AF-A0A1Q2CSI1-F1
#
_cell.length_a   1.000
_cell.length_b   1.000
_cell.length_c   1.000
_cell.angle_alpha   90.00
_cell.angle_beta   90.00
_cell.angle_gamma   90.00
#
_symmetry.space_group_name_H-M   'P 1'
#
loop_
_entity.id
_entity.type
_entity.pdbx_description
1 polymer ?
#
loop_
_entity_poly.entity_id
_entity_poly.type
_entity_poly.pdbx_seq_one_letter_code
_entity_poly.pdbx_strand_id
1 'polypeptide(L)'
;MEIKDAVADFVSKESELAAAELKPTAKAAGLGAGFFAGAAVFLFHALWMLVIVVALAVGLLLHSITPIGPWGSFTLGFVISVLFSVLVAGVLFTLGRGKFSQVKKPEATISEAKATLDAVVDAIASRGKGSEVAIKPSNLPRFRDAEEGDLP
;
A
#
# COMPACT_ATOMS: atom_id res chain seq x y z
N MET A 1 -42.35 9.46 9.68
CA MET A 1 -41.19 8.77 9.08
C MET A 1 -40.85 7.60 9.96
N GLU A 2 -40.75 6.40 9.39
CA GLU A 2 -40.17 5.27 10.13
C GLU A 2 -38.69 5.59 10.41
N ILE A 3 -38.20 5.21 11.59
CA ILE A 3 -36.80 5.40 12.00
C ILE A 3 -35.83 4.76 10.99
N LYS A 4 -36.27 3.72 10.29
CA LYS A 4 -35.52 3.05 9.21
C LYS A 4 -35.18 4.00 8.05
N ASP A 5 -36.12 4.86 7.66
CA ASP A 5 -35.92 5.79 6.56
C ASP A 5 -34.90 6.87 6.92
N ALA A 6 -34.92 7.35 8.18
CA ALA A 6 -33.97 8.34 8.68
C ALA A 6 -32.54 7.78 8.77
N VAL A 7 -32.38 6.52 9.18
CA VAL A 7 -31.07 5.84 9.20
C VAL A 7 -30.55 5.60 7.79
N ALA A 8 -31.41 5.18 6.86
CA ALA A 8 -31.03 4.99 5.47
C ALA A 8 -30.55 6.31 4.82
N ASP A 9 -31.21 7.43 5.12
CA ASP A 9 -30.86 8.75 4.61
C ASP A 9 -29.55 9.31 5.23
N PHE A 10 -29.24 8.97 6.48
CA PHE A 10 -27.96 9.33 7.11
C PHE A 10 -26.79 8.54 6.50
N VAL A 11 -26.95 7.22 6.37
CA VAL A 11 -25.92 6.34 5.80
C VAL A 11 -25.61 6.73 4.36
N SER A 12 -26.63 7.06 3.54
CA SER A 12 -26.40 7.50 2.17
C SER A 12 -25.58 8.78 2.12
N LYS A 13 -25.91 9.78 2.94
CA LYS A 13 -25.20 11.07 3.01
C LYS A 13 -23.76 10.93 3.51
N GLU A 14 -23.53 10.16 4.57
CA GLU A 14 -22.17 9.91 5.07
C GLU A 14 -21.33 9.11 4.06
N SER A 15 -21.95 8.15 3.36
CA SER A 15 -21.26 7.39 2.30
C SER A 15 -20.90 8.26 1.11
N GLU A 16 -21.74 9.23 0.74
CA GLU A 16 -21.49 10.17 -0.34
C GLU A 16 -20.34 11.12 0.03
N LEU A 17 -20.33 11.61 1.27
CA LEU A 17 -19.27 12.47 1.79
C LEU A 17 -17.94 11.71 1.92
N ALA A 18 -17.96 10.51 2.51
CA ALA A 18 -16.78 9.65 2.58
C ALA A 18 -16.27 9.29 1.19
N ALA A 19 -17.15 9.03 0.23
CA ALA A 19 -16.75 8.81 -1.16
C ALA A 19 -16.14 10.09 -1.78
N ALA A 20 -16.65 11.27 -1.47
CA ALA A 20 -16.10 12.54 -1.96
C ALA A 20 -14.68 12.81 -1.42
N GLU A 21 -14.35 12.37 -0.21
CA GLU A 21 -13.01 12.51 0.38
C GLU A 21 -12.05 11.37 0.00
N LEU A 22 -12.55 10.12 -0.03
CA LEU A 22 -11.75 8.93 -0.29
C LEU A 22 -11.43 8.77 -1.78
N LYS A 23 -12.35 9.08 -2.70
CA LYS A 23 -12.10 8.97 -4.15
C LYS A 23 -10.88 9.78 -4.62
N PRO A 24 -10.76 11.09 -4.32
CA PRO A 24 -9.59 11.87 -4.73
C PRO A 24 -8.31 11.37 -4.06
N THR A 25 -8.38 11.00 -2.78
CA THR A 25 -7.24 10.44 -2.03
C THR A 25 -6.76 9.12 -2.62
N ALA A 26 -7.68 8.19 -2.89
CA ALA A 26 -7.38 6.90 -3.51
C ALA A 26 -6.83 7.08 -4.93
N LYS A 27 -7.37 8.04 -5.71
CA LYS A 27 -6.86 8.36 -7.04
C LYS A 27 -5.43 8.92 -7.00
N ALA A 28 -5.16 9.84 -6.08
CA ALA A 28 -3.82 10.41 -5.89
C ALA A 28 -2.82 9.35 -5.44
N ALA A 29 -3.20 8.51 -4.46
CA ALA A 29 -2.39 7.39 -4.01
C ALA A 29 -2.12 6.38 -5.15
N GLY A 30 -3.14 6.03 -5.94
CA GLY A 30 -3.02 5.15 -7.09
C GLY A 30 -2.12 5.72 -8.18
N LEU A 31 -2.25 7.00 -8.50
CA LEU A 31 -1.39 7.68 -9.48
C LEU A 31 0.05 7.77 -8.98
N GLY A 32 0.25 8.11 -7.71
CA GLY A 32 1.57 8.15 -7.08
C GLY A 32 2.25 6.79 -7.11
N ALA A 33 1.54 5.72 -6.73
CA ALA A 33 2.04 4.35 -6.84
C ALA A 33 2.38 3.99 -8.29
N GLY A 34 1.55 4.40 -9.26
CA GLY A 34 1.80 4.23 -10.69
C GLY A 34 3.09 4.93 -11.15
N PHE A 35 3.33 6.18 -10.75
CA PHE A 35 4.57 6.89 -11.07
C PHE A 35 5.80 6.24 -10.44
N PHE A 36 5.71 5.79 -9.19
CA PHE A 36 6.81 5.06 -8.55
C PHE A 36 7.11 3.73 -9.24
N ALA A 37 6.08 2.98 -9.64
CA ALA A 37 6.24 1.75 -10.41
C ALA A 37 6.88 2.04 -11.77
N GLY A 38 6.41 3.07 -12.48
CA GLY A 38 7.02 3.52 -13.74
C GLY A 38 8.49 3.92 -13.58
N ALA A 39 8.82 4.70 -12.55
CA ALA A 39 10.19 5.10 -12.24
C ALA A 39 11.09 3.89 -11.96
N ALA A 40 10.59 2.88 -11.24
CA ALA A 40 11.34 1.64 -11.01
C ALA A 40 11.64 0.88 -12.32
N VAL A 41 10.68 0.81 -13.24
CA VAL A 41 10.87 0.19 -14.56
C VAL A 41 11.89 0.96 -15.40
N PHE A 42 11.79 2.30 -15.43
CA PHE A 42 12.76 3.13 -16.16
C PHE A 42 14.15 3.10 -15.54
N LEU A 43 14.25 3.03 -14.21
CA LEU A 43 15.53 2.84 -13.52
C LEU A 43 16.14 1.49 -13.90
N PHE A 44 15.36 0.41 -13.92
CA PHE A 44 15.82 -0.89 -14.39
C PHE A 44 16.30 -0.84 -15.84
N HIS A 45 15.56 -0.16 -16.72
CA HIS A 45 15.98 0.07 -18.11
C HIS A 45 17.30 0.86 -18.21
N ALA A 46 17.48 1.91 -17.42
CA ALA A 46 18.71 2.69 -17.38
C ALA A 46 19.91 1.86 -16.90
N LEU A 47 19.71 1.00 -15.90
CA LEU A 47 20.73 0.05 -15.45
C LEU A 47 21.09 -0.96 -16.55
N TRP A 48 20.13 -1.43 -17.34
CA TRP A 48 20.40 -2.27 -18.51
C TRP A 48 21.23 -1.54 -19.57
N MET A 49 20.94 -0.26 -19.82
CA MET A 49 21.75 0.56 -20.74
C MET A 49 23.18 0.72 -20.26
N LEU A 50 23.42 0.79 -18.94
CA LEU A 50 24.77 0.85 -18.37
C LEU A 50 25.59 -0.42 -18.71
N VAL A 51 24.96 -1.60 -18.70
CA VAL A 51 25.62 -2.87 -19.10
C VAL A 51 26.11 -2.80 -20.55
N ILE A 52 25.32 -2.20 -21.45
CA ILE A 52 25.71 -1.99 -22.85
C ILE A 52 26.89 -1.02 -22.95
N VAL A 53 26.87 0.08 -22.20
CA VAL A 53 27.98 1.05 -22.18
C VAL A 53 29.28 0.38 -21.73
N VAL A 54 29.23 -0.42 -20.66
CA VAL A 54 30.40 -1.18 -20.17
C VAL A 54 30.89 -2.16 -21.24
N ALA A 55 29.99 -2.88 -21.90
CA ALA A 55 30.35 -3.82 -22.97
C ALA A 55 31.05 -3.12 -24.14
N LEU A 56 30.54 -1.97 -24.57
CA LEU A 56 31.13 -1.17 -25.65
C LEU A 56 32.49 -0.59 -25.25
N ALA A 57 32.61 -0.08 -24.03
CA ALA A 57 33.88 0.46 -23.52
C ALA A 57 34.97 -0.62 -23.46
N VAL A 58 34.64 -1.79 -22.92
CA VAL A 58 35.57 -2.94 -22.87
C VAL A 58 35.88 -3.44 -24.27
N GLY A 59 34.89 -3.55 -25.15
CA GLY A 59 35.08 -3.97 -26.54
C GLY A 59 36.00 -3.02 -27.32
N LEU A 60 35.85 -1.70 -27.13
CA LEU A 60 36.72 -0.70 -27.73
C LEU A 60 38.15 -0.78 -27.20
N LEU A 61 38.31 -1.00 -25.89
CA LEU A 61 39.62 -1.20 -25.28
C LEU A 61 40.32 -2.44 -25.84
N LEU A 62 39.61 -3.57 -25.91
CA LEU A 62 40.12 -4.83 -26.47
C LEU A 62 40.54 -4.67 -27.93
N HIS A 63 39.72 -4.00 -28.74
CA HIS A 63 40.06 -3.74 -30.13
C HIS A 63 41.32 -2.88 -30.29
N SER A 64 41.57 -1.97 -29.34
CA SER A 64 42.73 -1.07 -29.37
C SER A 64 44.04 -1.76 -28.96
N ILE A 65 43.98 -2.78 -28.11
CA ILE A 65 45.17 -3.43 -27.52
C ILE A 65 45.43 -4.84 -28.05
N THR A 66 44.51 -5.39 -28.85
CA THR A 66 44.63 -6.75 -29.40
C THR A 66 44.42 -6.76 -30.92
N PRO A 67 45.01 -7.72 -31.65
CA PRO A 67 44.76 -7.88 -33.09
C PRO A 67 43.39 -8.51 -33.40
N ILE A 68 42.50 -8.63 -32.41
CA ILE A 68 41.18 -9.24 -32.57
C ILE A 68 40.32 -8.27 -33.39
N GLY A 69 39.69 -8.79 -34.45
CA GLY A 69 38.78 -8.00 -35.28
C GLY A 69 37.65 -7.35 -34.47
N PRO A 70 36.99 -6.30 -34.99
CA PRO A 70 35.97 -5.54 -34.26
C PRO A 70 34.88 -6.43 -33.66
N TRP A 71 34.37 -7.38 -34.44
CA TRP A 71 33.28 -8.26 -34.01
C TRP A 71 33.68 -9.16 -32.83
N GLY A 72 34.90 -9.68 -32.81
CA GLY A 72 35.41 -10.50 -31.71
C GLY A 72 35.64 -9.66 -30.44
N SER A 73 36.19 -8.46 -30.60
CA SER A 73 36.46 -7.55 -29.48
C SER A 73 35.16 -7.10 -28.79
N PHE A 74 34.15 -6.68 -29.54
CA PHE A 74 32.85 -6.31 -28.98
C PHE A 74 32.12 -7.50 -28.36
N THR A 75 32.14 -8.67 -29.02
CA THR A 75 31.55 -9.90 -28.47
C THR A 75 32.16 -10.22 -27.10
N LEU A 76 33.50 -10.15 -26.98
CA LEU A 76 34.17 -10.40 -25.70
C LEU A 76 33.86 -9.31 -24.66
N GLY A 77 33.72 -8.05 -25.09
CA GLY A 77 33.24 -6.95 -24.24
C GLY A 77 31.86 -7.22 -23.64
N PHE A 78 30.91 -7.73 -24.44
CA PHE A 78 29.60 -8.16 -23.94
C PHE A 78 29.69 -9.32 -22.95
N VAL A 79 30.51 -10.34 -23.23
CA VAL A 79 30.72 -11.47 -22.31
C VAL A 79 31.27 -10.99 -20.95
N ILE A 80 32.28 -10.12 -20.96
CA ILE A 80 32.86 -9.54 -19.75
C ILE A 80 31.81 -8.73 -18.99
N SER A 81 31.03 -7.91 -19.69
CA SER A 81 29.96 -7.10 -19.09
C SER A 81 28.88 -7.97 -18.43
N VAL A 82 28.52 -9.11 -19.04
CA VAL A 82 27.60 -10.09 -18.44
C VAL A 82 28.17 -10.67 -17.15
N LEU A 83 29.43 -11.11 -17.16
CA LEU A 83 30.07 -11.67 -15.96
C LEU A 83 30.15 -10.63 -14.82
N PHE A 84 30.52 -9.40 -15.15
CA PHE A 84 30.50 -8.28 -14.21
C PHE A 84 29.09 -8.03 -13.66
N SER A 85 28.07 -8.02 -14.52
CA SER A 85 26.68 -7.81 -14.12
C SER A 85 26.16 -8.92 -13.20
N VAL A 86 26.53 -10.19 -13.47
CA VAL A 86 26.19 -11.33 -12.59
C VAL A 86 26.84 -11.18 -11.22
N LEU A 87 28.11 -10.75 -11.16
CA LEU A 87 28.80 -10.48 -9.90
C LEU A 87 28.09 -9.39 -9.09
N VAL A 88 27.80 -8.26 -9.74
CA VAL A 88 27.07 -7.13 -9.13
C VAL A 88 25.68 -7.59 -8.66
N ALA A 89 24.94 -8.32 -9.49
CA ALA A 89 23.63 -8.86 -9.13
C ALA A 89 23.72 -9.81 -7.91
N GLY A 90 24.75 -10.65 -7.82
CA GLY A 90 24.99 -11.50 -6.65
C GLY A 90 25.21 -10.69 -5.37
N VAL A 91 25.98 -9.60 -5.44
CA VAL A 91 26.18 -8.68 -4.30
C VAL A 91 24.87 -7.99 -3.92
N LEU A 92 24.14 -7.41 -4.87
CA LEU A 92 22.86 -6.78 -4.58
C LEU A 92 21.84 -7.77 -4.02
N PHE A 93 21.80 -9.00 -4.54
CA PHE A 93 20.90 -10.04 -4.07
C PHE A 93 21.20 -10.43 -2.62
N THR A 94 22.47 -10.61 -2.26
CA THR A 94 22.86 -10.96 -0.89
C THR A 94 22.55 -9.83 0.10
N LEU A 95 22.85 -8.58 -0.26
CA LEU A 95 22.50 -7.40 0.55
C LEU A 95 20.98 -7.24 0.69
N GLY A 96 20.25 -7.38 -0.41
CA GLY A 96 18.79 -7.28 -0.45
C GLY A 96 18.13 -8.36 0.40
N ARG A 97 18.58 -9.62 0.27
CA ARG A 97 18.07 -10.75 1.08
C ARG A 97 18.27 -10.50 2.58
N GLY A 98 19.41 -9.94 2.98
CA GLY A 98 19.68 -9.59 4.37
C GLY A 98 18.69 -8.56 4.93
N LYS A 99 18.26 -7.58 4.11
CA LYS A 99 17.27 -6.57 4.51
C LYS A 99 15.84 -7.09 4.49
N PHE A 100 15.46 -7.84 3.45
CA PHE A 100 14.12 -8.42 3.35
C PHE A 100 13.83 -9.46 4.43
N SER A 101 14.83 -10.25 4.82
CA SER A 101 14.67 -11.23 5.91
C SER A 101 14.43 -10.60 7.28
N GLN A 102 14.73 -9.31 7.46
CA GLN A 102 14.46 -8.57 8.70
C GLN A 102 13.05 -7.98 8.74
N VAL A 103 12.35 -7.89 7.61
CA VAL A 103 11.01 -7.31 7.55
C VAL A 103 9.98 -8.39 7.90
N LYS A 104 9.41 -8.30 9.10
CA LYS A 104 8.25 -9.12 9.49
C LYS A 104 6.98 -8.54 8.85
N LYS A 105 6.12 -9.41 8.32
CA LYS A 105 4.78 -8.99 7.88
C LYS A 105 4.01 -8.42 9.09
N PRO A 106 3.26 -7.32 8.94
CA PRO A 106 2.46 -6.75 10.02
C PRO A 106 1.18 -7.59 10.24
N GLU A 107 1.34 -8.83 10.71
CA GLU A 107 0.23 -9.79 10.86
C GLU A 107 -0.80 -9.32 11.89
N ALA A 108 -0.36 -8.68 12.98
CA ALA A 108 -1.24 -8.10 13.97
C ALA A 108 -2.17 -7.04 13.34
N THR A 109 -1.62 -6.11 12.57
CA THR A 109 -2.40 -5.06 11.88
C THR A 109 -3.36 -5.65 10.85
N ILE A 110 -2.94 -6.70 10.11
CA ILE A 110 -3.82 -7.37 9.15
C ILE A 110 -4.95 -8.11 9.87
N SER A 111 -4.66 -8.78 10.98
CA SER A 111 -5.66 -9.49 11.79
C SER A 111 -6.64 -8.54 12.45
N GLU A 112 -6.16 -7.43 13.00
CA GLU A 112 -6.97 -6.39 13.61
C GLU A 112 -7.90 -5.75 12.59
N ALA A 113 -7.37 -5.36 11.41
CA ALA A 113 -8.19 -4.81 10.34
C ALA A 113 -9.31 -5.78 9.89
N LYS A 114 -9.02 -7.08 9.79
CA LYS A 114 -10.03 -8.11 9.48
C LYS A 114 -11.08 -8.23 10.58
N ALA A 115 -10.64 -8.33 11.84
CA ALA A 115 -11.54 -8.44 12.98
C ALA A 115 -12.46 -7.24 13.12
N THR A 116 -11.97 -6.02 12.87
CA THR A 116 -12.79 -4.81 12.84
C THR A 116 -13.83 -4.86 11.72
N LEU A 117 -13.47 -5.34 10.53
CA LEU A 117 -14.42 -5.49 9.42
C LEU A 117 -15.50 -6.53 9.76
N ASP A 118 -15.12 -7.70 10.25
CA ASP A 118 -16.04 -8.76 10.63
C ASP A 118 -17.02 -8.30 11.71
N ALA A 119 -16.51 -7.62 12.76
CA ALA A 119 -17.34 -7.08 13.83
C ALA A 119 -18.35 -6.03 13.33
N VAL A 120 -17.96 -5.17 12.38
CA VAL A 120 -18.86 -4.17 11.79
C VAL A 120 -19.95 -4.86 10.96
N VAL A 121 -19.60 -5.88 10.16
CA VAL A 121 -20.56 -6.65 9.36
C VAL A 121 -21.55 -7.39 10.26
N ASP A 122 -21.07 -8.06 11.29
CA ASP A 122 -21.90 -8.78 12.26
C ASP A 122 -22.84 -7.85 13.03
N ALA A 123 -22.35 -6.67 13.44
CA ALA A 123 -23.17 -5.65 14.12
C ALA A 123 -24.31 -5.13 13.23
N ILE A 124 -24.09 -5.01 11.92
CA ILE A 124 -25.13 -4.60 10.95
C ILE A 124 -26.13 -5.75 10.74
N ALA A 125 -25.65 -6.98 10.56
CA ALA A 125 -26.51 -8.14 10.32
C ALA A 125 -27.40 -8.49 11.53
N SER A 126 -26.87 -8.37 12.76
CA SER A 126 -27.59 -8.64 14.00
C SER A 126 -28.63 -7.57 14.35
N ARG A 127 -28.42 -6.30 13.96
CA ARG A 127 -29.38 -5.20 14.15
C ARG A 127 -30.73 -5.45 13.43
N GLY A 128 -30.74 -6.23 12.35
CA GLY A 128 -31.97 -6.63 11.64
C GLY A 128 -32.84 -7.66 12.37
N LYS A 129 -32.34 -8.32 13.43
CA LYS A 129 -32.97 -9.52 14.02
C LYS A 129 -33.64 -9.34 15.39
N GLY A 130 -33.96 -8.10 15.80
CA GLY A 130 -34.83 -7.83 16.95
C GLY A 130 -34.10 -7.45 18.23
N SER A 131 -33.51 -6.25 18.26
CA SER A 131 -33.12 -5.60 19.51
C SER A 131 -34.02 -4.39 19.75
N GLU A 132 -35.19 -4.66 20.33
CA GLU A 132 -35.86 -3.64 21.13
C GLU A 132 -34.90 -3.28 22.25
N VAL A 133 -34.41 -2.03 22.25
CA VAL A 133 -33.65 -1.50 23.39
C VAL A 133 -34.65 -1.36 24.53
N ALA A 134 -34.81 -2.43 25.30
CA ALA A 134 -35.61 -2.42 26.52
C ALA A 134 -34.89 -1.53 27.54
N ILE A 135 -35.20 -0.23 27.52
CA ILE A 135 -34.79 0.70 28.56
C ILE A 135 -35.51 0.24 29.83
N LYS A 136 -34.80 -0.45 30.74
CA LYS A 136 -35.34 -0.70 32.08
C LYS A 136 -35.61 0.66 32.75
N PRO A 137 -36.79 0.88 33.34
CA PRO A 137 -37.15 2.15 33.98
C PRO A 137 -36.18 2.55 35.12
N SER A 138 -35.38 1.62 35.62
CA SER A 138 -34.32 1.88 36.60
C SER A 138 -33.09 2.63 36.05
N ASN A 139 -32.91 2.73 34.73
CA ASN A 139 -31.79 3.43 34.08
C ASN A 139 -32.18 4.80 33.53
N LEU A 140 -33.40 5.27 33.78
CA LEU A 140 -33.74 6.66 33.50
C LEU A 140 -33.00 7.55 34.50
N PRO A 141 -32.29 8.61 34.06
CA PRO A 141 -31.76 9.60 34.98
C PRO A 141 -32.94 10.17 35.79
N ARG A 142 -32.95 9.91 37.10
CA ARG A 142 -33.87 10.58 38.02
C ARG A 142 -33.43 12.02 38.11
N PHE A 143 -34.07 12.88 37.31
CA PHE A 143 -34.00 14.31 37.53
C PHE A 143 -34.51 14.57 38.94
N ARG A 144 -33.73 15.34 39.71
CA ARG A 144 -34.15 15.78 41.04
C ARG A 144 -35.34 16.71 40.82
N ASP A 145 -36.52 16.28 41.24
CA ASP A 145 -37.67 17.17 41.30
C ASP A 145 -37.23 18.38 42.12
N ALA A 146 -37.29 19.57 41.50
CA ALA A 146 -36.97 20.79 42.21
C ALA A 146 -37.97 20.87 43.37
N GLU A 147 -37.47 20.81 44.61
CA GLU A 147 -38.32 21.14 45.74
C GLU A 147 -38.82 22.56 45.53
N GLU A 148 -40.14 22.68 45.45
CA GLU A 148 -40.93 23.91 45.39
C GLU A 148 -40.74 24.72 46.69
N GLY A 149 -39.51 25.19 46.94
CA GLY A 149 -39.13 25.81 48.20
C GLY A 149 -37.89 26.71 48.14
N ASP A 150 -37.27 26.89 46.98
CA ASP A 150 -36.10 27.78 46.85
C ASP A 150 -36.12 28.57 45.53
N LEU A 151 -37.20 29.33 45.34
CA LEU A 151 -37.22 30.46 44.41
C LEU A 151 -37.07 31.75 45.25
N PRO A 152 -36.03 32.58 44.99
CA PRO A 152 -35.88 33.88 45.64
C PRO A 152 -36.95 34.89 45.20
#